data_AF-A0A9D7NYI3-F1
#
_entry.id   AF-A0A9D7NYI3-F1
#
_cell.length_a   1.000
_cell.length_b   1.000
_cell.length_c   1.000
_cell.angle_alpha   90.00
_cell.angle_beta   90.00
_cell.angle_gamma   90.00
#
_symmetry.space_group_name_H-M   'P 1'
#
loop_
_entity.id
_entity.type
_entity.pdbx_description
1 polymer ?
#
loop_
_entity_poly.entity_id
_entity_poly.type
_entity_poly.pdbx_seq_one_letter_code
_entity_poly.pdbx_strand_id
1 'polypeptide(L)' 'MNNSLRITITFLLIAIPFASALMAQPLDGPPPCWPPPCIPIDGGLSALIAAGALFGGKKALELRRSAKRTN' A
#
# COMPACT_ATOMS: atom_id res chain seq x y z
N MET A 1 -18.33 19.07 -2.63
CA MET A 1 -17.05 19.05 -1.89
C MET A 1 -15.97 19.61 -2.80
N ASN A 2 -15.14 20.51 -2.30
CA ASN A 2 -13.97 20.99 -3.05
C ASN A 2 -12.97 19.83 -3.27
N ASN A 3 -12.14 19.95 -4.30
CA ASN A 3 -11.26 18.84 -4.69
C ASN A 3 -10.23 18.53 -3.59
N SER A 4 -9.74 19.56 -2.90
CA SER A 4 -8.81 19.42 -1.77
C SER A 4 -9.41 18.62 -0.61
N LEU A 5 -10.65 18.90 -0.20
CA LEU A 5 -11.34 18.18 0.87
C LEU A 5 -11.60 16.71 0.50
N ARG A 6 -11.94 16.44 -0.76
CA ARG A 6 -12.09 15.07 -1.27
C ARG A 6 -10.79 14.29 -1.13
N ILE A 7 -9.67 14.86 -1.59
CA ILE A 7 -8.34 14.23 -1.50
C ILE A 7 -7.96 13.98 -0.04
N THR A 8 -8.14 14.98 0.84
CA THR A 8 -7.82 14.83 2.27
C THR A 8 -8.62 13.72 2.93
N ILE A 9 -9.93 13.63 2.66
CA ILE A 9 -10.79 12.58 3.22
C ILE A 9 -10.38 11.20 2.71
N THR A 10 -10.12 11.06 1.40
CA THR A 10 -9.69 9.78 0.82
C THR A 10 -8.36 9.33 1.40
N PHE A 11 -7.40 10.25 1.57
CA PHE A 11 -6.12 9.94 2.20
C PHE A 11 -6.29 9.50 3.65
N LEU A 12 -7.11 10.20 4.43
CA LEU A 12 -7.38 9.86 5.82
C LEU A 12 -8.00 8.46 5.95
N LEU A 13 -8.98 8.12 5.11
CA LEU A 13 -9.64 6.81 5.10
C LEU A 13 -8.68 5.66 4.79
N ILE A 14 -7.66 5.91 3.96
CA ILE A 14 -6.62 4.93 3.66
C ILE A 14 -5.59 4.83 4.79
N ALA A 15 -5.22 5.95 5.41
CA ALA A 15 -4.15 5.99 6.41
C ALA A 15 -4.59 5.52 7.82
N ILE A 16 -5.82 5.82 8.25
CA ILE A 16 -6.37 5.45 9.57
C ILE A 16 -6.20 3.95 9.91
N PRO A 17 -6.52 2.98 9.04
CA PRO A 17 -6.39 1.55 9.39
C PRO A 17 -4.95 1.10 9.60
N PHE A 18 -3.95 1.86 9.13
CA PHE A 18 -2.53 1.56 9.35
C PHE A 18 -1.97 2.21 10.62
N ALA A 19 -2.72 3.07 11.29
CA ALA A 19 -2.26 3.74 12.52
C ALA A 19 -2.00 2.75 13.68
N SER A 20 -2.76 1.65 13.73
CA SER A 20 -2.57 0.59 14.74
C SER A 20 -1.26 -0.20 14.56
N ALA A 21 -0.73 -0.29 13.33
CA ALA A 21 0.53 -0.97 13.04
C ALA A 21 1.75 -0.25 13.65
N LEU A 22 1.65 1.06 13.91
CA LEU A 22 2.71 1.82 14.58
C LEU A 22 2.88 1.46 16.06
N MET A 23 1.81 0.97 16.71
CA MET A 23 1.81 0.63 18.15
C MET A 23 2.20 -0.83 18.43
N ALA A 24 2.55 -1.59 17.40
CA ALA A 24 2.85 -3.03 17.50
C ALA A 24 4.34 -3.34 17.74
N GLN A 25 5.20 -2.32 17.86
CA GLN A 25 6.63 -2.52 18.08
C GLN A 25 6.92 -2.72 19.58
N PRO A 26 7.56 -3.83 19.98
CA PRO A 26 7.93 -4.01 21.38
C PRO A 26 8.88 -2.89 21.83
N LEU A 27 8.63 -2.35 23.01
CA LEU A 27 9.45 -1.30 23.63
C LEU A 27 10.85 -1.79 24.03
N ASP A 28 11.07 -3.11 24.03
CA ASP A 28 12.32 -3.76 24.42
C ASP A 28 12.86 -4.67 23.31
N GLY A 29 13.99 -4.24 22.72
CA GLY A 29 14.82 -5.05 21.82
C GLY A 29 14.22 -5.35 20.44
N PRO A 30 15.07 -5.74 19.46
CA PRO A 30 14.58 -6.26 18.20
C PRO A 30 13.68 -7.48 18.47
N PRO A 31 12.54 -7.63 17.76
CA PRO A 31 11.63 -8.74 17.98
C PRO A 31 12.42 -10.05 17.86
N PRO A 32 12.24 -11.01 18.80
CA PRO A 32 12.90 -12.29 18.68
C PRO A 32 12.46 -12.92 17.35
N CYS A 33 13.42 -13.33 16.52
CA CYS A 33 13.11 -14.14 15.34
C CYS A 33 12.38 -15.41 15.83
N TRP A 34 11.06 -15.47 15.61
CA TRP A 34 10.27 -16.69 15.85
C TRP A 34 10.91 -17.81 14.99
N PRO A 35 11.10 -19.04 15.51
CA PRO A 35 12.26 -19.91 15.25
C PRO A 35 12.42 -20.38 13.78
N PRO A 36 13.62 -20.88 13.39
CA PRO A 36 14.28 -20.66 12.08
C PRO A 36 13.78 -21.52 10.90
N PRO A 37 14.16 -21.17 9.64
CA PRO A 37 15.13 -20.13 9.25
C PRO A 37 14.48 -18.78 8.97
N CYS A 38 15.23 -17.70 9.20
CA CYS A 38 14.84 -16.33 8.88
C CYS A 38 14.67 -16.19 7.36
N ILE A 39 13.52 -16.60 6.85
CA ILE A 39 13.11 -16.41 5.47
C ILE A 39 12.78 -14.92 5.33
N PRO A 40 13.29 -14.22 4.30
CA PRO A 40 13.00 -12.81 4.11
C PRO A 40 11.50 -12.66 3.78
N ILE A 41 10.69 -12.38 4.80
CA ILE A 41 9.27 -12.00 4.65
C ILE A 41 9.16 -10.76 3.73
N ASP A 42 10.21 -9.97 3.66
CA ASP A 42 10.29 -8.79 2.80
C ASP A 42 10.35 -9.12 1.30
N GLY A 43 10.79 -10.31 0.89
CA GLY A 43 10.82 -10.70 -0.52
C GLY A 43 9.41 -10.90 -1.10
N GLY A 44 8.55 -11.58 -0.35
CA GLY A 44 7.15 -11.80 -0.73
C GLY A 44 6.32 -10.52 -0.68
N LEU A 45 6.53 -9.69 0.35
CA LEU A 45 5.87 -8.39 0.46
C LEU A 45 6.30 -7.44 -0.67
N SER A 46 7.60 -7.35 -0.96
CA SER A 46 8.12 -6.54 -2.07
C SER A 46 7.58 -7.02 -3.42
N ALA A 47 7.52 -8.35 -3.63
CA ALA A 47 6.94 -8.94 -4.83
C ALA A 47 5.44 -8.60 -4.96
N LEU A 48 4.68 -8.66 -3.86
CA LEU A 48 3.26 -8.35 -3.85
C LEU A 48 3.00 -6.85 -4.11
N ILE A 49 3.79 -5.96 -3.50
CA ILE A 49 3.74 -4.51 -3.75
C ILE A 49 4.07 -4.22 -5.21
N ALA A 50 5.14 -4.81 -5.76
CA ALA A 50 5.52 -4.63 -7.16
C ALA A 50 4.42 -5.13 -8.11
N ALA A 51 3.86 -6.31 -7.86
CA ALA A 51 2.76 -6.86 -8.66
C ALA A 51 1.52 -5.95 -8.63
N GLY A 52 1.13 -5.45 -7.45
CA GLY A 52 0.03 -4.52 -7.27
C GLY A 52 0.24 -3.19 -8.01
N ALA A 53 1.44 -2.60 -7.91
CA ALA A 53 1.78 -1.36 -8.58
C ALA A 53 1.77 -1.51 -10.12
N LEU A 54 2.34 -2.59 -10.64
CA LEU A 54 2.35 -2.88 -12.08
C LEU A 54 0.93 -3.10 -12.62
N PHE A 55 0.12 -3.93 -11.93
CA PHE A 55 -1.24 -4.21 -12.36
C PHE A 55 -2.14 -2.97 -12.28
N GLY A 56 -2.10 -2.26 -11.14
CA GLY A 56 -2.86 -1.03 -10.94
C GLY A 56 -2.46 0.08 -11.91
N GLY A 57 -1.16 0.28 -12.13
CA GLY A 57 -0.63 1.26 -13.07
C GLY A 57 -1.05 0.96 -14.52
N LYS A 58 -0.96 -0.31 -14.96
CA LYS A 58 -1.43 -0.74 -16.28
C LYS A 58 -2.92 -0.43 -16.46
N LYS A 59 -3.76 -0.76 -15.48
CA LYS A 59 -5.20 -0.53 -15.57
C LYS A 59 -5.55 0.97 -15.61
N ALA A 60 -4.88 1.77 -14.79
CA ALA A 60 -5.06 3.22 -14.79
C ALA A 60 -4.72 3.84 -16.16
N LEU A 61 -3.64 3.40 -16.80
CA LEU A 61 -3.26 3.87 -18.14
C LEU A 61 -4.28 3.46 -19.22
N GLU A 62 -4.77 2.21 -19.16
CA GLU A 62 -5.79 1.70 -20.09
C GLU A 62 -7.08 2.52 -19.99
N LEU A 63 -7.58 2.77 -18.77
CA LEU A 63 -8.76 3.60 -18.54
C LEU A 63 -8.58 5.02 -19.09
N ARG A 64 -7.41 5.65 -18.87
CA ARG A 64 -7.10 6.97 -19.43
C ARG A 64 -7.07 6.98 -20.95
N ARG A 65 -6.49 5.95 -21.57
CA ARG A 65 -6.43 5.81 -23.04
C ARG A 65 -7.81 5.56 -23.65
N SER A 66 -8.63 4.72 -23.03
CA SER A 66 -10.00 4.47 -23.47
C SER A 66 -10.86 5.74 -23.40
N ALA A 67 -10.77 6.48 -22.29
CA ALA A 67 -11.48 7.76 -22.13
C ALA A 67 -11.06 8.82 -23.17
N LYS A 68 -9.78 8.83 -23.59
CA LYS A 68 -9.29 9.70 -24.67
C LYS A 68 -9.72 9.26 -26.06
N ARG A 69 -10.03 7.97 -26.26
CA ARG A 69 -10.49 7.44 -27.56
C ARG A 69 -11.97 7.68 -27.82
N THR A 70 -12.75 7.89 -26.77
CA THR A 70 -14.19 8.16 -26.84
C THR A 70 -14.54 9.65 -26.81
N ASN A 71 -13.54 10.54 -26.65
CA ASN A 71 -13.64 11.98 -26.93
C ASN A 71 -13.04 12.25 -28.31
#